data_AF-A0A9Q0G9K4-F1
#
_entry.id   AF-A0A9Q0G9K4-F1
#
_cell.length_a   1.000
_cell.length_b   1.000
_cell.length_c   1.000
_cell.angle_alpha   90.00
_cell.angle_beta   90.00
_cell.angle_gamma   90.00
#
_symmetry.space_group_name_H-M   'P 1'
#
loop_
_entity.id
_entity.type
_entity.pdbx_description
1 polymer ?
#
loop_
_entity_poly.entity_id
_entity_poly.type
_entity_poly.pdbx_seq_one_letter_code
_entity_poly.pdbx_strand_id
1 'polypeptide(L)'
;MNRCGFEDKGEIWVEDILNLCVSPSKLIEIVKKPFVSLGGIIFEGYSVSSMSVYKDAAVLKHAEGKILWSRLIIDAMGNFSPVVKQIRKGRKPDGVCLVVGTCARGFHDNSTSDVIYSSSSTKSVGDSEVQYFWEAFPAGSGPTDRTTYMFTYVNPQPGSPKLEELLEDYWELMPKYQGVSLENLEIQRVIYGIFPTYRDSPLPAAFDRVLQFGDASGIQSPVSFGGFGSLTRHLGRLSAGNLLVFYLLLSASASKGVHEAIIGDFLDASSLSLLNPYMPNLSASWLFQRAMSAKKDSSVYPEFINELLYVNFQSMQRLGNPVLRPFLQDVIQLGPLSKTLGLVMLTEPLIITSIFKQVGIPVLLDWSGHFFMLIYYTLLSTFADPLIRPLSSAFPSKMKYEWKRNLEAWKYGAGLDYEL
;
A
#
# COMPACT_ATOMS: atom_id res chain seq x y z
N MET A 1 -2.79 -20.95 8.87
CA MET A 1 -1.38 -20.65 8.55
C MET A 1 -1.30 -20.07 7.17
N ASN A 2 -0.33 -19.20 6.93
CA ASN A 2 -0.17 -18.50 5.66
C ASN A 2 1.23 -18.75 5.08
N ARG A 3 1.30 -18.97 3.77
CA ARG A 3 2.51 -19.37 3.05
C ARG A 3 3.09 -18.20 2.25
N CYS A 4 4.41 -18.10 2.29
CA CYS A 4 5.24 -17.38 1.32
C CYS A 4 6.05 -18.44 0.57
N GLY A 5 5.79 -18.65 -0.72
CA GLY A 5 6.40 -19.75 -1.47
C GLY A 5 6.99 -19.33 -2.81
N PHE A 6 8.07 -19.99 -3.21
CA PHE A 6 8.79 -19.69 -4.44
C PHE A 6 9.14 -21.01 -5.13
N GLU A 7 8.64 -21.20 -6.36
CA GLU A 7 8.81 -22.42 -7.13
C GLU A 7 10.28 -22.85 -7.20
N ASP A 8 10.51 -24.14 -7.01
CA ASP A 8 11.83 -24.80 -6.99
C ASP A 8 12.86 -24.28 -5.97
N LYS A 9 12.44 -23.41 -5.02
CA LYS A 9 13.33 -22.87 -3.97
C LYS A 9 12.88 -23.27 -2.57
N GLY A 10 11.61 -23.10 -2.24
CA GLY A 10 11.06 -23.48 -0.94
C GLY A 10 9.91 -22.60 -0.45
N GLU A 11 9.43 -22.93 0.75
CA GLU A 11 8.26 -22.30 1.38
C GLU A 11 8.56 -21.87 2.81
N ILE A 12 7.93 -20.77 3.22
CA ILE A 12 7.99 -20.22 4.57
C ILE A 12 6.56 -20.05 5.07
N TRP A 13 6.28 -20.59 6.25
CA TRP A 13 4.98 -20.55 6.88
C TRP A 13 4.97 -19.56 8.04
N VAL A 14 3.93 -18.73 8.07
CA VAL A 14 3.71 -17.73 9.12
C VAL A 14 2.30 -17.84 9.69
N GLU A 15 2.17 -17.40 10.94
CA GLU A 15 0.92 -17.37 11.69
C GLU A 15 0.53 -15.93 12.00
N ASP A 16 -0.78 -15.67 12.00
CA ASP A 16 -1.40 -14.39 12.36
C ASP A 16 -0.96 -13.17 11.55
N ILE A 17 -0.70 -13.36 10.26
CA ILE A 17 -0.35 -12.28 9.32
C ILE A 17 -1.30 -12.34 8.13
N LEU A 18 -2.11 -11.30 7.92
CA LEU A 18 -3.19 -11.30 6.92
C LEU A 18 -4.16 -12.50 7.10
N ASN A 19 -4.43 -12.86 8.36
CA ASN A 19 -5.26 -14.00 8.76
C ASN A 19 -6.76 -13.67 8.92
N LEU A 20 -7.17 -12.41 8.67
CA LEU A 20 -8.55 -11.97 8.76
C LEU A 20 -9.05 -11.50 7.40
N CYS A 21 -10.11 -12.12 6.91
CA CYS A 21 -10.80 -11.70 5.71
C CYS A 21 -12.05 -10.90 6.08
N VAL A 22 -12.20 -9.73 5.45
CA VAL A 22 -13.33 -8.84 5.68
C VAL A 22 -14.18 -8.77 4.41
N SER A 23 -15.50 -8.90 4.57
CA SER A 23 -16.44 -8.64 3.47
C SER A 23 -16.55 -7.13 3.25
N PRO A 24 -16.13 -6.59 2.08
CA PRO A 24 -16.13 -5.14 1.87
C PRO A 24 -17.52 -4.51 1.99
N SER A 25 -18.56 -5.18 1.47
CA SER A 25 -19.94 -4.69 1.57
C SER A 25 -20.42 -4.62 3.01
N LYS A 26 -20.16 -5.66 3.83
CA LYS A 26 -20.50 -5.64 5.26
C LYS A 26 -19.74 -4.55 6.00
N LEU A 27 -18.45 -4.37 5.72
CA LEU A 27 -17.64 -3.32 6.36
C LEU A 27 -18.17 -1.92 6.02
N ILE A 28 -18.47 -1.66 4.75
CA ILE A 28 -19.04 -0.38 4.31
C ILE A 28 -20.38 -0.12 5.03
N GLU A 29 -21.27 -1.12 5.10
CA GLU A 29 -22.55 -0.98 5.81
C GLU A 29 -22.37 -0.75 7.32
N ILE A 30 -21.40 -1.42 7.95
CA ILE A 30 -21.06 -1.20 9.37
C ILE A 30 -20.58 0.23 9.60
N VAL A 31 -19.75 0.78 8.71
CA VAL A 31 -19.21 2.15 8.84
C VAL A 31 -20.24 3.22 8.43
N LYS A 32 -21.14 2.90 7.49
CA LYS A 32 -22.24 3.78 7.03
C LYS A 32 -23.23 4.11 8.14
N LYS A 33 -23.60 3.13 8.96
CA LYS A 33 -24.57 3.31 10.07
C LYS A 33 -24.20 4.45 11.04
N PRO A 34 -23.01 4.46 11.69
CA PRO A 34 -22.63 5.53 12.59
C PRO A 34 -22.49 6.87 11.84
N PHE A 35 -21.94 6.88 10.62
CA PHE A 35 -21.82 8.10 9.81
C PHE A 35 -23.18 8.78 9.62
N VAL A 36 -24.20 8.03 9.20
CA VAL A 36 -25.57 8.56 9.02
C VAL A 36 -26.20 8.95 10.36
N SER A 37 -26.00 8.16 11.42
CA SER A 37 -26.55 8.47 12.76
C SER A 37 -26.00 9.78 13.34
N LEU A 38 -24.80 10.18 12.95
CA LEU A 38 -24.16 11.44 13.32
C LEU A 38 -24.56 12.61 12.39
N GLY A 39 -25.56 12.42 11.52
CA GLY A 39 -26.04 13.42 10.58
C GLY A 39 -25.30 13.46 9.25
N GLY A 40 -24.42 12.49 8.97
CA GLY A 40 -23.76 12.35 7.68
C GLY A 40 -24.76 12.07 6.56
N ILE A 41 -24.56 12.73 5.41
CA ILE A 41 -25.43 12.59 4.22
C ILE A 41 -24.63 11.89 3.12
N ILE A 42 -25.24 10.88 2.49
CA ILE A 42 -24.65 10.13 1.38
C ILE A 42 -25.46 10.40 0.12
N PHE A 43 -24.77 10.76 -0.95
CA PHE A 43 -25.33 10.92 -2.29
C PHE A 43 -24.84 9.77 -3.17
N GLU A 44 -25.60 8.69 -3.27
CA GLU A 44 -25.30 7.54 -4.13
C GLU A 44 -25.70 7.81 -5.59
N GLY A 45 -24.90 7.34 -6.55
CA GLY A 45 -25.15 7.54 -7.98
C GLY A 45 -24.70 8.91 -8.53
N TYR A 46 -24.09 9.76 -7.71
CA TYR A 46 -23.61 11.08 -8.13
C TYR A 46 -22.13 11.06 -8.47
N SER A 47 -21.76 11.68 -9.59
CA SER A 47 -20.37 11.93 -9.98
C SER A 47 -20.02 13.41 -9.82
N VAL A 48 -18.75 13.68 -9.49
CA VAL A 48 -18.22 15.04 -9.36
C VAL A 48 -17.83 15.56 -10.75
N SER A 49 -18.35 16.71 -11.15
CA SER A 49 -17.97 17.34 -12.42
C SER A 49 -16.81 18.30 -12.28
N SER A 50 -16.80 19.11 -11.22
CA SER A 50 -15.79 20.14 -10.99
C SER A 50 -15.70 20.54 -9.52
N MET A 51 -14.53 21.01 -9.12
CA MET A 51 -14.28 21.63 -7.82
C MET A 51 -13.70 23.03 -8.05
N SER A 52 -14.19 24.01 -7.30
CA SER A 52 -13.67 25.38 -7.31
C SER A 52 -13.24 25.76 -5.91
N VAL A 53 -11.98 26.17 -5.76
CA VAL A 53 -11.39 26.51 -4.47
C VAL A 53 -11.33 28.03 -4.34
N TYR A 54 -11.85 28.55 -3.24
CA TYR A 54 -11.83 29.94 -2.84
C TYR A 54 -11.09 30.08 -1.50
N LYS A 55 -10.83 31.32 -1.09
CA LYS A 55 -10.11 31.62 0.14
C LYS A 55 -10.76 31.00 1.38
N ASP A 56 -12.08 30.99 1.45
CA ASP A 56 -12.88 30.59 2.62
C ASP A 56 -13.77 29.35 2.37
N ALA A 57 -13.87 28.87 1.12
CA ALA A 57 -14.72 27.75 0.76
C ALA A 57 -14.13 26.90 -0.37
N ALA A 58 -14.52 25.63 -0.41
CA ALA A 58 -14.42 24.77 -1.57
C ALA A 58 -15.82 24.43 -2.06
N VAL A 59 -16.03 24.54 -3.36
CA VAL A 59 -17.33 24.34 -4.01
C VAL A 59 -17.24 23.14 -4.92
N LEU A 60 -18.06 22.14 -4.63
CA LEU A 60 -18.17 20.93 -5.43
C LEU A 60 -19.45 21.01 -6.27
N LYS A 61 -19.31 20.82 -7.59
CA LYS A 61 -20.45 20.67 -8.50
C LYS A 61 -20.55 19.22 -8.93
N HIS A 62 -21.76 18.66 -8.84
CA HIS A 62 -22.02 17.34 -9.37
C HIS A 62 -22.48 17.39 -10.83
N ALA A 63 -22.37 16.27 -11.54
CA ALA A 63 -22.73 16.16 -12.97
C ALA A 63 -24.16 16.64 -13.29
N GLU A 64 -25.13 16.40 -12.40
CA GLU A 64 -26.53 16.83 -12.59
C GLU A 64 -26.80 18.30 -12.15
N GLY A 65 -25.77 19.11 -11.90
CA GLY A 65 -25.90 20.57 -11.66
C GLY A 65 -26.02 21.10 -10.22
N LYS A 66 -26.28 20.29 -9.18
CA LYS A 66 -26.28 20.75 -7.76
C LYS A 66 -24.88 21.15 -7.33
N ILE A 67 -24.88 22.10 -6.42
CA ILE A 67 -23.69 22.74 -5.89
C ILE A 67 -23.66 22.49 -4.39
N LEU A 68 -22.53 22.00 -3.90
CA LEU A 68 -22.25 21.76 -2.49
C LEU A 68 -21.11 22.66 -2.04
N TRP A 69 -21.28 23.30 -0.88
CA TRP A 69 -20.28 24.16 -0.27
C TRP A 69 -19.66 23.44 0.92
N SER A 70 -18.33 23.49 1.03
CA SER A 70 -17.61 22.92 2.17
C SER A 70 -16.39 23.77 2.54
N ARG A 71 -15.84 23.55 3.74
CA ARG A 71 -14.55 24.15 4.14
C ARG A 71 -13.36 23.36 3.61
N LEU A 72 -13.53 22.05 3.44
CA LEU A 72 -12.53 21.08 3.02
C LEU A 72 -13.21 20.00 2.17
N ILE A 73 -12.55 19.58 1.10
CA ILE A 73 -12.89 18.41 0.29
C ILE A 73 -11.85 17.33 0.56
N ILE A 74 -12.32 16.12 0.87
CA ILE A 74 -11.48 14.92 0.96
C ILE A 74 -11.62 14.16 -0.35
N ASP A 75 -10.54 14.11 -1.14
CA ASP A 75 -10.47 13.31 -2.35
C ASP A 75 -10.13 11.85 -1.99
N ALA A 76 -11.17 11.02 -1.96
CA ALA A 76 -11.09 9.57 -1.76
C ALA A 76 -11.52 8.81 -3.02
N MET A 77 -11.29 9.36 -4.22
CA MET A 77 -11.73 8.76 -5.50
C MET A 77 -10.79 7.65 -6.03
N GLY A 78 -9.83 7.21 -5.22
CA GLY A 78 -8.92 6.12 -5.51
C GLY A 78 -7.76 6.47 -6.46
N ASN A 79 -7.05 5.44 -6.92
CA ASN A 79 -5.85 5.56 -7.78
C ASN A 79 -6.07 6.37 -9.08
N PHE A 80 -7.30 6.40 -9.58
CA PHE A 80 -7.65 7.10 -10.83
C PHE A 80 -8.31 8.46 -10.61
N SER A 81 -8.23 9.01 -9.39
CA SER A 81 -8.77 10.32 -9.04
C SER A 81 -8.47 11.38 -10.11
N PRO A 82 -9.50 12.06 -10.66
CA PRO A 82 -9.32 13.19 -11.57
C PRO A 82 -8.54 14.36 -10.96
N VAL A 83 -8.58 14.53 -9.64
CA VAL A 83 -7.81 15.56 -8.94
C VAL A 83 -6.33 15.18 -8.94
N VAL A 84 -6.00 13.93 -8.60
CA VAL A 84 -4.62 13.41 -8.63
C VAL A 84 -4.03 13.52 -10.04
N LYS A 85 -4.81 13.20 -11.08
CA LYS A 85 -4.37 13.37 -12.48
C LYS A 85 -3.99 14.82 -12.82
N GLN A 86 -4.72 15.80 -12.28
CA GLN A 86 -4.40 17.22 -12.44
C GLN A 86 -3.12 17.60 -11.69
N ILE A 87 -2.97 17.16 -10.42
CA ILE A 87 -1.78 17.41 -9.61
C ILE A 87 -0.53 16.85 -10.31
N ARG A 88 -0.63 15.61 -10.80
CA ARG A 88 0.45 14.92 -11.49
C ARG A 88 0.64 15.36 -12.94
N LYS A 89 -0.24 16.20 -13.50
CA LYS A 89 -0.19 16.73 -14.87
C LYS A 89 0.00 15.65 -15.94
N GLY A 90 -0.68 14.52 -15.79
CA GLY A 90 -0.54 13.38 -16.71
C GLY A 90 0.82 12.66 -16.64
N ARG A 91 1.63 12.92 -15.61
CA ARG A 91 2.86 12.15 -15.35
C ARG A 91 2.52 10.67 -15.28
N LYS A 92 3.27 9.90 -16.05
CA LYS A 92 3.19 8.44 -16.09
C LYS A 92 3.58 7.84 -14.73
N PRO A 93 2.91 6.77 -14.25
CA PRO A 93 3.34 6.03 -13.06
C PRO A 93 4.79 5.54 -13.20
N ASP A 94 5.51 5.46 -12.08
CA ASP A 94 6.85 4.90 -12.05
C ASP A 94 6.80 3.35 -12.18
N GLY A 95 5.65 2.74 -11.90
CA GLY A 95 5.38 1.31 -11.93
C GLY A 95 3.88 1.03 -11.97
N VAL A 96 3.52 -0.19 -12.38
CA VAL A 96 2.13 -0.65 -12.40
C VAL A 96 2.10 -2.10 -11.93
N CYS A 97 1.14 -2.43 -11.08
CA CYS A 97 0.72 -3.82 -10.88
C CYS A 97 -0.56 -4.08 -11.65
N LEU A 98 -0.54 -5.16 -12.43
CA LEU A 98 -1.70 -5.70 -13.10
C LEU A 98 -2.17 -6.90 -12.30
N VAL A 99 -3.44 -6.93 -11.93
CA VAL A 99 -4.06 -8.06 -11.21
C VAL A 99 -5.21 -8.62 -12.02
N VAL A 100 -5.36 -9.93 -11.97
CA VAL A 100 -6.54 -10.68 -12.38
C VAL A 100 -6.86 -11.72 -11.33
N GLY A 101 -8.09 -12.22 -11.28
CA GLY A 101 -8.44 -13.23 -10.29
C GLY A 101 -9.91 -13.59 -10.27
N THR A 102 -10.26 -14.47 -9.33
CA THR A 102 -11.65 -14.83 -9.07
C THR A 102 -11.92 -14.94 -7.58
N CYS A 103 -13.19 -14.75 -7.23
CA CYS A 103 -13.77 -15.38 -6.06
C CYS A 103 -14.60 -16.57 -6.55
N ALA A 104 -14.32 -17.76 -6.05
CA ALA A 104 -14.99 -18.98 -6.46
C ALA A 104 -15.34 -19.85 -5.26
N ARG A 105 -16.41 -20.64 -5.40
CA ARG A 105 -16.88 -21.60 -4.41
C ARG A 105 -16.58 -23.03 -4.88
N GLY A 106 -16.23 -23.91 -3.96
CA GLY A 106 -15.99 -25.34 -4.26
C GLY A 106 -14.67 -25.88 -3.73
N PHE A 107 -13.91 -25.09 -2.96
CA PHE A 107 -12.65 -25.53 -2.38
C PHE A 107 -12.90 -26.42 -1.15
N HIS A 108 -12.28 -27.61 -1.13
CA HIS A 108 -12.38 -28.56 -0.03
C HIS A 108 -11.42 -28.22 1.12
N ASP A 109 -10.15 -27.98 0.82
CA ASP A 109 -9.11 -27.64 1.80
C ASP A 109 -8.81 -26.12 1.76
N ASN A 110 -9.60 -25.35 2.50
CA ASN A 110 -9.57 -23.88 2.45
C ASN A 110 -9.24 -23.24 3.81
N SER A 111 -8.28 -23.82 4.54
CA SER A 111 -7.84 -23.36 5.88
C SER A 111 -6.51 -22.61 5.87
N THR A 112 -5.82 -22.59 4.73
CA THR A 112 -4.54 -21.92 4.52
C THR A 112 -4.64 -20.85 3.44
N SER A 113 -3.69 -19.91 3.46
CA SER A 113 -3.60 -18.83 2.49
C SER A 113 -2.20 -18.72 1.91
N ASP A 114 -2.09 -18.12 0.73
CA ASP A 114 -0.83 -17.67 0.16
C ASP A 114 -0.76 -16.14 0.24
N VAL A 115 0.19 -15.63 1.02
CA VAL A 115 0.48 -14.19 1.11
C VAL A 115 1.26 -13.76 -0.13
N ILE A 116 2.15 -14.61 -0.60
CA ILE A 116 2.79 -14.48 -1.90
C ILE A 116 3.27 -15.86 -2.34
N TYR A 117 2.91 -16.25 -3.55
CA TYR A 117 3.44 -17.44 -4.18
C TYR A 117 3.93 -17.12 -5.59
N SER A 118 5.16 -17.47 -5.90
CA SER A 118 5.69 -17.34 -7.27
C SER A 118 5.77 -18.73 -7.90
N SER A 119 5.01 -18.95 -8.97
CA SER A 119 4.73 -20.28 -9.54
C SER A 119 5.38 -20.53 -10.91
N SER A 120 6.29 -19.66 -11.34
CA SER A 120 6.97 -19.79 -12.62
C SER A 120 8.31 -19.06 -12.61
N SER A 121 9.17 -19.38 -13.57
CA SER A 121 10.17 -18.44 -14.07
C SER A 121 9.49 -17.29 -14.83
N THR A 122 10.27 -16.28 -15.24
CA THR A 122 9.73 -15.20 -16.08
C THR A 122 9.15 -15.74 -17.39
N LYS A 123 8.01 -15.19 -17.81
CA LYS A 123 7.29 -15.57 -19.02
C LYS A 123 7.13 -14.41 -19.97
N SER A 124 7.11 -14.72 -21.26
CA SER A 124 6.77 -13.76 -22.31
C SER A 124 5.26 -13.64 -22.45
N VAL A 125 4.75 -12.42 -22.38
CA VAL A 125 3.32 -12.09 -22.53
C VAL A 125 3.20 -10.85 -23.40
N GLY A 126 2.60 -11.03 -24.59
CA GLY A 126 2.64 -10.03 -25.65
C GLY A 126 4.08 -9.65 -25.99
N ASP A 127 4.40 -8.36 -25.91
CA ASP A 127 5.75 -7.84 -26.20
C ASP A 127 6.63 -7.70 -24.94
N SER A 128 6.15 -8.14 -23.78
CA SER A 128 6.79 -7.95 -22.47
C SER A 128 7.21 -9.27 -21.82
N GLU A 129 8.14 -9.17 -20.86
CA GLU A 129 8.45 -10.26 -19.93
C GLU A 129 7.81 -9.95 -18.57
N VAL A 130 7.19 -10.95 -17.96
CA VAL A 130 6.49 -10.85 -16.68
C VAL A 130 6.92 -11.94 -15.71
N GLN A 131 6.83 -11.62 -14.42
CA GLN A 131 6.89 -12.61 -13.34
C GLN A 131 5.49 -12.70 -12.73
N TYR A 132 4.91 -13.90 -12.69
CA TYR A 132 3.61 -14.11 -12.06
C TYR A 132 3.74 -14.42 -10.58
N PHE A 133 2.94 -13.71 -9.81
CA PHE A 133 2.74 -13.92 -8.39
C PHE A 133 1.28 -14.25 -8.14
N TRP A 134 1.05 -15.02 -7.09
CA TRP A 134 -0.26 -15.46 -6.65
C TRP A 134 -0.48 -15.08 -5.20
N GLU A 135 -1.73 -14.76 -4.93
CA GLU A 135 -2.27 -14.56 -3.61
C GLU A 135 -3.58 -15.35 -3.53
N ALA A 136 -3.80 -16.05 -2.42
CA ALA A 136 -5.02 -16.81 -2.28
C ALA A 136 -5.47 -16.87 -0.83
N PHE A 137 -6.72 -16.47 -0.59
CA PHE A 137 -7.26 -16.33 0.76
C PHE A 137 -8.66 -16.96 0.84
N PRO A 138 -8.98 -17.69 1.92
CA PRO A 138 -10.37 -18.06 2.21
C PRO A 138 -11.27 -16.82 2.25
N ALA A 139 -12.40 -16.85 1.56
CA ALA A 139 -13.30 -15.70 1.48
C ALA A 139 -14.28 -15.68 2.66
N GLY A 140 -14.61 -14.47 3.14
CA GLY A 140 -15.59 -14.29 4.22
C GLY A 140 -17.05 -14.59 3.85
N SER A 141 -17.32 -15.07 2.63
CA SER A 141 -18.66 -15.43 2.15
C SER A 141 -19.06 -16.88 2.45
N GLY A 142 -18.11 -17.78 2.72
CA GLY A 142 -18.39 -19.17 3.04
C GLY A 142 -17.10 -19.99 3.23
N PRO A 143 -17.17 -21.16 3.91
CA PRO A 143 -15.99 -21.97 4.22
C PRO A 143 -15.30 -22.55 2.98
N THR A 144 -16.05 -22.77 1.91
CA THR A 144 -15.57 -23.31 0.62
C THR A 144 -15.29 -22.22 -0.41
N ASP A 145 -15.46 -20.95 -0.05
CA ASP A 145 -15.27 -19.82 -0.94
C ASP A 145 -13.82 -19.33 -0.78
N ARG A 146 -13.12 -19.11 -1.89
CA ARG A 146 -11.73 -18.65 -1.90
C ARG A 146 -11.57 -17.55 -2.94
N THR A 147 -10.78 -16.54 -2.58
CA THR A 147 -10.37 -15.51 -3.52
C THR A 147 -8.94 -15.81 -3.95
N THR A 148 -8.74 -15.90 -5.26
CA THR A 148 -7.45 -16.24 -5.86
C THR A 148 -7.07 -15.16 -6.86
N TYR A 149 -5.95 -14.49 -6.61
CA TYR A 149 -5.37 -13.46 -7.47
C TYR A 149 -4.11 -13.98 -8.14
N MET A 150 -3.92 -13.57 -9.39
CA MET A 150 -2.64 -13.60 -10.08
C MET A 150 -2.28 -12.18 -10.47
N PHE A 151 -1.04 -11.77 -10.23
CA PHE A 151 -0.60 -10.42 -10.53
C PHE A 151 0.85 -10.38 -11.01
N THR A 152 1.21 -9.26 -11.62
CA THR A 152 2.56 -8.99 -12.07
C THR A 152 2.90 -7.52 -12.01
N TYR A 153 4.16 -7.21 -11.74
CA TYR A 153 4.69 -5.84 -11.76
C TYR A 153 5.31 -5.54 -13.11
N VAL A 154 4.88 -4.43 -13.71
CA VAL A 154 5.39 -3.98 -15.00
C VAL A 154 5.85 -2.54 -14.93
N ASN A 155 6.86 -2.23 -15.72
CA ASN A 155 7.14 -0.86 -16.09
C ASN A 155 6.06 -0.44 -17.10
N PRO A 156 5.23 0.58 -16.81
CA PRO A 156 4.21 0.99 -17.77
C PRO A 156 4.92 1.40 -19.07
N GLN A 157 4.53 0.87 -20.23
CA GLN A 157 5.10 1.26 -21.53
C GLN A 157 4.22 0.72 -22.66
N PRO A 158 4.32 1.25 -23.90
CA PRO A 158 3.74 0.58 -25.05
C PRO A 158 4.23 -0.88 -25.11
N GLY A 159 3.32 -1.83 -25.36
CA GLY A 159 3.63 -3.26 -25.33
C GLY A 159 3.59 -3.90 -23.95
N SER A 160 3.24 -3.16 -22.87
CA SER A 160 2.87 -3.78 -21.59
C SER A 160 1.69 -4.74 -21.77
N PRO A 161 1.63 -5.85 -21.01
CA PRO A 161 0.55 -6.82 -21.09
C PRO A 161 -0.82 -6.17 -20.87
N LYS A 162 -1.82 -6.68 -21.59
CA LYS A 162 -3.22 -6.34 -21.39
C LYS A 162 -3.82 -7.18 -20.27
N LEU A 163 -4.89 -6.67 -19.65
CA LEU A 163 -5.60 -7.43 -18.61
C LEU A 163 -6.24 -8.70 -19.17
N GLU A 164 -6.69 -8.65 -20.42
CA GLU A 164 -7.27 -9.77 -21.14
C GLU A 164 -6.25 -10.90 -21.32
N GLU A 165 -5.01 -10.57 -21.71
CA GLU A 165 -3.92 -11.55 -21.85
C GLU A 165 -3.58 -12.19 -20.49
N LEU A 166 -3.52 -11.39 -19.43
CA LEU A 166 -3.32 -11.90 -18.07
C LEU A 166 -4.47 -12.81 -17.62
N LEU A 167 -5.70 -12.50 -18.01
CA LEU A 167 -6.87 -13.26 -17.62
C LEU A 167 -6.91 -14.62 -18.33
N GLU A 168 -6.49 -14.71 -19.59
CA GLU A 168 -6.31 -16.00 -20.28
C GLU A 168 -5.28 -16.88 -19.56
N ASP A 169 -4.09 -16.32 -19.27
CA ASP A 169 -3.05 -17.01 -18.50
C ASP A 169 -3.54 -17.44 -17.11
N TYR A 170 -4.37 -16.62 -16.46
CA TYR A 170 -4.98 -16.97 -15.18
C TYR A 170 -5.84 -18.23 -15.28
N TRP A 171 -6.71 -18.33 -16.28
CA TRP A 171 -7.59 -19.49 -16.44
C TRP A 171 -6.81 -20.77 -16.74
N GLU A 172 -5.72 -20.66 -17.50
CA GLU A 172 -4.83 -21.79 -17.78
C GLU A 172 -4.07 -22.26 -16.52
N LEU A 173 -3.51 -21.32 -15.75
CA LEU A 173 -2.57 -21.64 -14.68
C LEU A 173 -3.25 -21.90 -13.32
N MET A 174 -4.40 -21.29 -13.07
CA MET A 174 -5.06 -21.36 -11.76
C MET A 174 -5.41 -22.80 -11.32
N PRO A 175 -5.88 -23.71 -12.19
CA PRO A 175 -6.17 -25.09 -11.81
C PRO A 175 -4.96 -25.84 -11.25
N LYS A 176 -3.80 -25.66 -11.89
CA LYS A 176 -2.53 -26.25 -11.43
C LYS A 176 -2.12 -25.65 -10.09
N TYR A 177 -2.21 -24.32 -9.95
CA TYR A 177 -1.81 -23.61 -8.75
C TYR A 177 -2.68 -23.98 -7.53
N GLN A 178 -4.01 -24.01 -7.69
CA GLN A 178 -4.95 -24.34 -6.62
C GLN A 178 -5.16 -25.85 -6.43
N GLY A 179 -4.67 -26.69 -7.34
CA GLY A 179 -4.87 -28.14 -7.30
C GLY A 179 -6.34 -28.55 -7.49
N VAL A 180 -7.12 -27.80 -8.27
CA VAL A 180 -8.56 -28.02 -8.48
C VAL A 180 -8.95 -27.81 -9.94
N SER A 181 -9.90 -28.60 -10.45
CA SER A 181 -10.47 -28.39 -11.79
C SER A 181 -11.47 -27.23 -11.78
N LEU A 182 -11.50 -26.43 -12.85
CA LEU A 182 -12.48 -25.34 -13.03
C LEU A 182 -13.93 -25.84 -12.99
N GLU A 183 -14.19 -27.05 -13.47
CA GLU A 183 -15.53 -27.66 -13.50
C GLU A 183 -16.10 -27.89 -12.09
N ASN A 184 -15.23 -28.00 -11.09
CA ASN A 184 -15.61 -28.17 -9.70
C ASN A 184 -15.85 -26.83 -8.98
N LEU A 185 -15.67 -25.71 -9.67
CA LEU A 185 -15.76 -24.38 -9.09
C LEU A 185 -16.95 -23.59 -9.63
N GLU A 186 -17.71 -23.01 -8.71
CA GLU A 186 -18.76 -22.04 -9.01
C GLU A 186 -18.15 -20.63 -8.93
N ILE A 187 -17.82 -20.03 -10.08
CA ILE A 187 -17.24 -18.69 -10.16
C ILE A 187 -18.27 -17.64 -9.70
N GLN A 188 -18.02 -17.02 -8.55
CA GLN A 188 -18.88 -15.99 -7.97
C GLN A 188 -18.58 -14.61 -8.57
N ARG A 189 -17.30 -14.34 -8.86
CA ARG A 189 -16.84 -13.05 -9.39
C ARG A 189 -15.50 -13.22 -10.12
N VAL A 190 -15.36 -12.52 -11.24
CA VAL A 190 -14.07 -12.27 -11.90
C VAL A 190 -13.57 -10.88 -11.49
N ILE A 191 -12.28 -10.78 -11.21
CA ILE A 191 -11.61 -9.58 -10.71
C ILE A 191 -10.49 -9.23 -11.68
N TYR A 192 -10.34 -7.94 -11.98
CA TYR A 192 -9.21 -7.41 -12.73
C TYR A 192 -8.98 -5.96 -12.33
N GLY A 193 -7.73 -5.51 -12.38
CA GLY A 193 -7.38 -4.18 -11.92
C GLY A 193 -5.98 -3.75 -12.32
N ILE A 194 -5.81 -2.42 -12.36
CA ILE A 194 -4.53 -1.75 -12.64
C ILE A 194 -4.23 -0.85 -11.45
N PHE A 195 -3.11 -1.10 -10.78
CA PHE A 195 -2.65 -0.31 -9.65
C PHE A 195 -1.40 0.49 -10.04
N PRO A 196 -1.53 1.78 -10.34
CA PRO A 196 -0.37 2.63 -10.60
C PRO A 196 0.38 2.92 -9.30
N THR A 197 1.71 2.91 -9.37
CA THR A 197 2.57 3.35 -8.27
C THR A 197 3.44 4.52 -8.68
N TYR A 198 3.64 5.42 -7.74
CA TYR A 198 4.45 6.62 -7.91
C TYR A 198 5.42 6.72 -6.75
N ARG A 199 6.71 6.93 -7.06
CA ARG A 199 7.77 7.05 -6.04
C ARG A 199 7.58 8.28 -5.16
N ASP A 200 7.05 9.36 -5.73
CA ASP A 200 6.69 10.58 -5.03
C ASP A 200 5.32 10.43 -4.34
N SER A 201 5.22 9.47 -3.41
CA SER A 201 4.04 9.24 -2.57
C SER A 201 4.43 9.07 -1.10
N PRO A 202 3.58 9.46 -0.13
CA PRO A 202 2.26 10.09 -0.28
C PRO A 202 2.29 11.44 -1.00
N LEU A 203 1.22 11.74 -1.74
CA LEU A 203 1.11 12.94 -2.58
C LEU A 203 0.77 14.17 -1.71
N PRO A 204 1.62 15.21 -1.70
CA PRO A 204 1.32 16.47 -1.03
C PRO A 204 0.09 17.16 -1.64
N ALA A 205 -0.63 17.93 -0.82
CA ALA A 205 -1.78 18.69 -1.29
C ALA A 205 -1.32 19.83 -2.20
N ALA A 206 -1.84 19.88 -3.43
CA ALA A 206 -1.50 20.93 -4.40
C ALA A 206 -2.47 22.12 -4.39
N PHE A 207 -3.62 21.96 -3.74
CA PHE A 207 -4.69 22.96 -3.70
C PHE A 207 -5.10 23.22 -2.26
N ASP A 208 -5.44 24.48 -1.96
CA ASP A 208 -6.09 24.81 -0.70
C ASP A 208 -7.41 24.03 -0.59
N ARG A 209 -7.77 23.63 0.62
CA ARG A 209 -9.06 23.01 0.96
C ARG A 209 -9.35 21.71 0.20
N VAL A 210 -8.35 21.05 -0.38
CA VAL A 210 -8.47 19.72 -1.00
C VAL A 210 -7.36 18.81 -0.49
N LEU A 211 -7.72 17.68 0.10
CA LEU A 211 -6.78 16.69 0.63
C LEU A 211 -7.01 15.33 -0.01
N GLN A 212 -5.96 14.74 -0.60
CA GLN A 212 -5.98 13.36 -1.09
C GLN A 212 -5.96 12.36 0.08
N PHE A 213 -6.76 11.31 -0.01
CA PHE A 213 -6.94 10.31 1.05
C PHE A 213 -7.10 8.89 0.48
N GLY A 214 -6.63 7.89 1.23
CA GLY A 214 -6.59 6.49 0.77
C GLY A 214 -5.73 6.34 -0.49
N ASP A 215 -6.16 5.51 -1.44
CA ASP A 215 -5.40 5.27 -2.67
C ASP A 215 -5.11 6.54 -3.49
N ALA A 216 -5.95 7.59 -3.37
CA ALA A 216 -5.71 8.87 -4.03
C ALA A 216 -4.48 9.60 -3.47
N SER A 217 -4.10 9.36 -2.22
CA SER A 217 -2.85 9.92 -1.66
C SER A 217 -1.62 9.11 -2.04
N GLY A 218 -1.77 7.87 -2.54
CA GLY A 218 -0.63 7.00 -2.85
C GLY A 218 0.09 6.46 -1.61
N ILE A 219 -0.56 6.46 -0.44
CA ILE A 219 0.06 6.01 0.83
C ILE A 219 0.18 4.48 0.95
N GLN A 220 -0.41 3.72 0.02
CA GLN A 220 -0.30 2.28 -0.05
C GLN A 220 1.12 1.81 -0.41
N SER A 221 1.49 0.63 0.08
CA SER A 221 2.74 -0.04 -0.29
C SER A 221 2.82 -0.31 -1.80
N PRO A 222 3.93 0.00 -2.47
CA PRO A 222 4.16 -0.38 -3.86
C PRO A 222 4.44 -1.88 -4.05
N VAL A 223 4.58 -2.65 -2.96
CA VAL A 223 4.77 -4.10 -2.99
C VAL A 223 3.42 -4.80 -2.83
N SER A 224 2.78 -4.75 -1.68
CA SER A 224 1.51 -5.48 -1.47
C SER A 224 0.28 -4.83 -2.11
N PHE A 225 0.35 -3.54 -2.45
CA PHE A 225 -0.83 -2.71 -2.79
C PHE A 225 -1.96 -2.75 -1.75
N GLY A 226 -1.64 -3.07 -0.50
CA GLY A 226 -2.59 -3.16 0.61
C GLY A 226 -3.14 -1.80 1.06
N GLY A 227 -3.95 -1.16 0.22
CA GLY A 227 -4.52 0.18 0.46
C GLY A 227 -5.35 0.25 1.73
N PHE A 228 -6.17 -0.78 2.01
CA PHE A 228 -6.96 -0.85 3.25
C PHE A 228 -6.07 -0.97 4.51
N GLY A 229 -5.03 -1.81 4.46
CA GLY A 229 -4.08 -1.95 5.57
C GLY A 229 -3.36 -0.64 5.86
N SER A 230 -2.81 0.00 4.82
CA SER A 230 -2.17 1.32 4.95
C SER A 230 -3.14 2.38 5.48
N LEU A 231 -4.37 2.42 4.96
CA LEU A 231 -5.40 3.34 5.42
C LEU A 231 -5.66 3.17 6.93
N THR A 232 -5.96 1.95 7.39
CA THR A 232 -6.27 1.67 8.80
C THR A 232 -5.12 2.05 9.73
N ARG A 233 -3.88 1.79 9.32
CA ARG A 233 -2.66 2.21 10.04
C ARG A 233 -2.57 3.73 10.20
N HIS A 234 -2.96 4.49 9.17
CA HIS A 234 -2.87 5.96 9.19
C HIS A 234 -4.12 6.69 9.71
N LEU A 235 -5.24 5.98 9.94
CA LEU A 235 -6.47 6.60 10.48
C LEU A 235 -6.22 7.34 11.81
N GLY A 236 -5.37 6.78 12.69
CA GLY A 236 -5.10 7.34 14.02
C GLY A 236 -4.31 8.65 14.04
N ARG A 237 -3.65 9.03 12.93
CA ARG A 237 -2.99 10.34 12.77
C ARG A 237 -3.83 11.33 11.97
N LEU A 238 -4.63 10.83 11.02
CA LEU A 238 -5.42 11.64 10.09
C LEU A 238 -6.77 12.04 10.67
N SER A 239 -7.48 11.10 11.29
CA SER A 239 -8.86 11.28 11.71
C SER A 239 -9.00 11.34 13.23
N ALA A 240 -10.01 12.07 13.70
CA ALA A 240 -10.43 12.02 15.08
C ALA A 240 -11.38 10.82 15.30
N GLY A 241 -10.87 9.64 15.63
CA GLY A 241 -11.71 8.51 16.08
C GLY A 241 -10.86 7.28 16.38
N ASN A 242 -10.87 6.67 17.58
CA ASN A 242 -12.01 6.03 18.24
C ASN A 242 -12.88 5.21 17.29
N LEU A 243 -12.27 4.36 16.45
CA LEU A 243 -12.95 3.20 15.87
C LEU A 243 -12.86 1.96 16.80
N LEU A 244 -12.87 2.19 18.12
CA LEU A 244 -13.31 1.19 19.08
C LEU A 244 -13.92 1.94 20.27
N VAL A 245 -15.25 2.04 20.29
CA VAL A 245 -16.05 2.47 21.45
C VAL A 245 -15.90 1.50 22.64
N PHE A 246 -14.93 0.58 22.63
CA PHE A 246 -14.72 -0.38 23.72
C PHE A 246 -13.29 -0.45 24.28
N TYR A 247 -12.28 0.26 23.73
CA TYR A 247 -10.89 0.14 24.24
C TYR A 247 -10.10 1.42 24.50
N LEU A 248 -10.55 2.61 24.07
CA LEU A 248 -9.72 3.83 24.20
C LEU A 248 -10.11 4.74 25.37
N LEU A 249 -10.01 4.21 26.59
CA LEU A 249 -9.85 5.00 27.82
C LEU A 249 -8.36 5.14 28.23
N LEU A 250 -7.40 4.67 27.42
CA LEU A 250 -5.98 4.56 27.81
C LEU A 250 -4.93 5.23 26.91
N SER A 251 -5.30 5.98 25.86
CA SER A 251 -4.28 6.63 25.00
C SER A 251 -4.56 8.12 24.74
N ALA A 252 -4.07 8.98 25.62
CA ALA A 252 -4.15 10.44 25.55
C ALA A 252 -3.30 11.10 24.44
N SER A 253 -2.85 10.35 23.42
CA SER A 253 -1.90 10.82 22.40
C SER A 253 -2.37 10.65 20.95
N ALA A 254 -3.63 10.26 20.73
CA ALA A 254 -4.20 10.14 19.37
C ALA A 254 -4.29 11.53 18.72
N SER A 255 -3.73 11.65 17.53
CA SER A 255 -3.64 12.90 16.80
C SER A 255 -4.78 13.07 15.81
N LYS A 256 -5.34 14.27 15.72
CA LYS A 256 -6.57 14.53 14.96
C LYS A 256 -6.29 15.43 13.76
N GLY A 257 -5.39 15.03 12.87
CA GLY A 257 -4.81 15.93 11.86
C GLY A 257 -5.81 16.73 11.03
N VAL A 258 -6.78 16.05 10.40
CA VAL A 258 -7.81 16.72 9.59
C VAL A 258 -8.70 17.63 10.45
N HIS A 259 -9.05 17.19 11.67
CA HIS A 259 -9.89 17.96 12.58
C HIS A 259 -9.17 19.22 13.10
N GLU A 260 -7.89 19.12 13.45
CA GLU A 260 -7.05 20.25 13.86
C GLU A 260 -6.88 21.25 12.72
N ALA A 261 -6.69 20.78 11.48
CA ALA A 261 -6.63 21.63 10.31
C ALA A 261 -7.94 22.38 10.08
N ILE A 262 -9.10 21.73 10.25
CA ILE A 262 -10.42 22.37 10.13
C ILE A 262 -10.64 23.40 11.26
N ILE A 263 -10.34 23.06 12.51
CA ILE A 263 -10.55 23.99 13.65
C ILE A 263 -9.64 25.21 13.53
N GLY A 264 -8.36 25.01 13.19
CA GLY A 264 -7.39 26.08 13.04
C GLY A 264 -7.50 26.88 11.73
N ASP A 265 -8.38 26.45 10.81
CA ASP A 265 -8.41 26.91 9.40
C ASP A 265 -7.05 26.81 8.71
N PHE A 266 -6.25 25.79 9.06
CA PHE A 266 -4.98 25.44 8.40
C PHE A 266 -5.26 24.60 7.15
N LEU A 267 -6.11 25.15 6.28
CA LEU A 267 -6.63 24.49 5.09
C LEU A 267 -5.94 25.00 3.81
N ASP A 268 -4.82 25.68 3.94
CA ASP A 268 -3.93 25.98 2.82
C ASP A 268 -3.15 24.72 2.37
N ALA A 269 -2.72 24.69 1.11
CA ALA A 269 -2.04 23.55 0.49
C ALA A 269 -0.79 23.11 1.29
N SER A 270 -0.05 24.06 1.87
CA SER A 270 1.17 23.75 2.64
C SER A 270 0.83 23.05 3.96
N SER A 271 -0.18 23.54 4.68
CA SER A 271 -0.66 22.94 5.94
C SER A 271 -1.31 21.57 5.71
N LEU A 272 -2.05 21.39 4.63
CA LEU A 272 -2.65 20.11 4.25
C LEU A 272 -1.61 19.09 3.79
N SER A 273 -0.54 19.53 3.13
CA SER A 273 0.55 18.64 2.69
C SER A 273 1.23 17.92 3.86
N LEU A 274 1.25 18.51 5.05
CA LEU A 274 1.78 17.88 6.25
C LEU A 274 0.99 16.62 6.70
N LEU A 275 -0.24 16.44 6.20
CA LEU A 275 -1.04 15.23 6.43
C LEU A 275 -0.66 14.07 5.48
N ASN A 276 0.01 14.37 4.37
CA ASN A 276 0.61 13.38 3.47
C ASN A 276 2.14 13.62 3.40
N PRO A 277 2.86 13.44 4.53
CA PRO A 277 4.28 13.74 4.57
C PRO A 277 5.06 12.73 3.74
N TYR A 278 6.29 13.10 3.38
CA TYR A 278 7.26 12.16 2.84
C TYR A 278 7.49 10.98 3.81
N MET A 279 7.45 9.76 3.28
CA MET A 279 7.61 8.53 4.04
C MET A 279 8.80 7.73 3.50
N PRO A 280 9.99 7.82 4.13
CA PRO A 280 11.17 7.12 3.64
C PRO A 280 11.05 5.59 3.72
N ASN A 281 10.33 5.04 4.72
CA ASN A 281 10.04 3.61 4.77
C ASN A 281 9.24 3.12 3.55
N LEU A 282 8.23 3.89 3.14
CA LEU A 282 7.44 3.61 1.95
C LEU A 282 8.30 3.76 0.70
N SER A 283 9.05 4.86 0.58
CA SER A 283 9.90 5.11 -0.59
C SER A 283 11.01 4.07 -0.74
N ALA A 284 11.59 3.59 0.37
CA ALA A 284 12.59 2.54 0.38
C ALA A 284 12.03 1.19 -0.13
N SER A 285 10.72 0.95 0.03
CA SER A 285 10.09 -0.29 -0.47
C SER A 285 10.03 -0.36 -2.01
N TRP A 286 10.22 0.78 -2.70
CA TRP A 286 10.28 0.85 -4.16
C TRP A 286 11.32 -0.08 -4.78
N LEU A 287 12.47 -0.26 -4.11
CA LEU A 287 13.52 -1.14 -4.58
C LEU A 287 13.02 -2.58 -4.71
N PHE A 288 12.19 -3.04 -3.78
CA PHE A 288 11.61 -4.39 -3.83
C PHE A 288 10.69 -4.56 -5.03
N GLN A 289 9.75 -3.62 -5.24
CA GLN A 289 8.87 -3.65 -6.42
C GLN A 289 9.70 -3.71 -7.71
N ARG A 290 10.73 -2.87 -7.83
CA ARG A 290 11.57 -2.82 -9.02
C ARG A 290 12.40 -4.10 -9.22
N ALA A 291 12.85 -4.72 -8.14
CA ALA A 291 13.58 -5.98 -8.20
C ALA A 291 12.66 -7.17 -8.55
N MET A 292 11.39 -7.11 -8.15
CA MET A 292 10.34 -8.10 -8.44
C MET A 292 9.70 -7.94 -9.83
N SER A 293 10.02 -6.87 -10.56
CA SER A 293 9.49 -6.64 -11.92
C SER A 293 10.39 -7.30 -12.96
N ALA A 294 9.85 -8.16 -13.82
CA ALA A 294 10.59 -8.75 -14.93
C ALA A 294 10.93 -7.70 -16.01
N LYS A 295 11.96 -7.99 -16.81
CA LYS A 295 12.44 -7.12 -17.89
C LYS A 295 12.87 -7.97 -19.10
N LYS A 296 12.48 -7.51 -20.29
CA LYS A 296 12.80 -8.17 -21.57
C LYS A 296 14.30 -8.32 -21.81
N ASP A 297 15.05 -7.23 -21.64
CA ASP A 297 16.50 -7.21 -21.82
C ASP A 297 17.25 -7.38 -20.50
N SER A 298 16.77 -8.28 -19.63
CA SER A 298 17.48 -8.54 -18.38
C SER A 298 18.73 -9.38 -18.64
N SER A 299 19.82 -9.04 -17.94
CA SER A 299 21.06 -9.82 -17.93
C SER A 299 21.13 -10.83 -16.79
N VAL A 300 19.98 -11.09 -16.14
CA VAL A 300 19.81 -12.15 -15.14
C VAL A 300 19.03 -13.32 -15.72
N TYR A 301 19.17 -14.48 -15.11
CA TYR A 301 18.48 -15.71 -15.50
C TYR A 301 16.99 -15.66 -15.11
N PRO A 302 16.10 -16.42 -15.79
CA PRO A 302 14.64 -16.35 -15.62
C PRO A 302 14.13 -16.65 -14.19
N GLU A 303 14.85 -17.45 -13.42
CA GLU A 303 14.47 -17.85 -12.05
C GLU A 303 14.98 -16.88 -10.97
N PHE A 304 15.70 -15.82 -11.36
CA PHE A 304 16.36 -14.90 -10.43
C PHE A 304 15.40 -14.27 -9.42
N ILE A 305 14.19 -13.90 -9.84
CA ILE A 305 13.22 -13.25 -8.94
C ILE A 305 12.78 -14.22 -7.83
N ASN A 306 12.58 -15.50 -8.16
CA ASN A 306 12.25 -16.54 -7.17
C ASN A 306 13.40 -16.73 -6.18
N GLU A 307 14.64 -16.75 -6.67
CA GLU A 307 15.82 -16.85 -5.81
C GLU A 307 15.97 -15.65 -4.89
N LEU A 308 15.83 -14.44 -5.42
CA LEU A 308 15.90 -13.20 -4.67
C LEU A 308 14.88 -13.17 -3.54
N LEU A 309 13.63 -13.52 -3.83
CA LEU A 309 12.58 -13.54 -2.84
C LEU A 309 12.83 -14.63 -1.80
N TYR A 310 13.16 -15.85 -2.22
CA TYR A 310 13.45 -16.94 -1.29
C TYR A 310 14.60 -16.60 -0.33
N VAL A 311 15.72 -16.08 -0.83
CA VAL A 311 16.88 -15.68 -0.02
C VAL A 311 16.52 -14.57 0.97
N ASN A 312 15.74 -13.56 0.55
CA ASN A 312 15.29 -12.49 1.41
C ASN A 312 14.36 -13.01 2.51
N PHE A 313 13.35 -13.79 2.16
CA PHE A 313 12.40 -14.34 3.12
C PHE A 313 13.05 -15.34 4.08
N GLN A 314 13.97 -16.18 3.61
CA GLN A 314 14.74 -17.09 4.45
C GLN A 314 15.61 -16.32 5.44
N SER A 315 16.28 -15.26 4.98
CA SER A 315 17.03 -14.33 5.84
C SER A 315 16.14 -13.71 6.92
N MET A 316 14.97 -13.18 6.55
CA MET A 316 14.02 -12.62 7.51
C MET A 316 13.50 -13.66 8.51
N GLN A 317 13.23 -14.88 8.05
CA GLN A 317 12.81 -15.98 8.93
C GLN A 317 13.90 -16.34 9.96
N ARG A 318 15.18 -16.42 9.53
CA ARG A 318 16.32 -16.65 10.43
C ARG A 318 16.49 -15.54 11.47
N LEU A 319 16.15 -14.30 11.11
CA LEU A 319 16.20 -13.14 12.00
C LEU A 319 14.98 -13.04 12.94
N GLY A 320 13.94 -13.85 12.70
CA GLY A 320 12.77 -14.02 13.55
C GLY A 320 11.66 -12.97 13.36
N ASN A 321 10.61 -13.12 14.17
CA ASN A 321 9.37 -12.33 14.09
C ASN A 321 9.56 -10.80 14.11
N PRO A 322 10.50 -10.22 14.90
CA PRO A 322 10.76 -8.78 14.87
C PRO A 322 11.25 -8.23 13.53
N VAL A 323 11.67 -9.10 12.60
CA VAL A 323 12.07 -8.72 11.25
C VAL A 323 10.99 -9.12 10.23
N LEU A 324 10.52 -10.37 10.29
CA LEU A 324 9.62 -10.92 9.28
C LEU A 324 8.20 -10.31 9.33
N ARG A 325 7.60 -10.19 10.52
CA ARG A 325 6.23 -9.71 10.68
C ARG A 325 5.99 -8.29 10.17
N PRO A 326 6.78 -7.27 10.58
CA PRO A 326 6.57 -5.90 10.08
C PRO A 326 6.71 -5.82 8.56
N PHE A 327 7.66 -6.56 7.95
CA PHE A 327 7.81 -6.58 6.50
C PHE A 327 6.55 -7.11 5.79
N LEU A 328 5.98 -8.22 6.28
CA LEU A 328 4.75 -8.80 5.72
C LEU A 328 3.50 -7.94 5.92
N GLN A 329 3.57 -6.90 6.76
CA GLN A 329 2.51 -5.93 7.00
C GLN A 329 2.88 -4.55 6.43
N ASP A 330 3.80 -4.51 5.46
CA ASP A 330 4.27 -3.31 4.75
C ASP A 330 4.88 -2.23 5.67
N VAL A 331 5.50 -2.67 6.75
CA VAL A 331 6.21 -1.81 7.68
C VAL A 331 7.71 -2.01 7.51
N ILE A 332 8.33 -1.14 6.72
CA ILE A 332 9.78 -1.07 6.64
C ILE A 332 10.31 -0.25 7.83
N GLN A 333 11.24 -0.86 8.56
CA GLN A 333 11.95 -0.25 9.69
C GLN A 333 13.46 -0.38 9.45
N LEU A 334 14.23 0.59 9.94
CA LEU A 334 15.70 0.61 9.75
C LEU A 334 16.38 -0.68 10.21
N GLY A 335 16.10 -1.12 11.44
CA GLY A 335 16.74 -2.29 12.04
C GLY A 335 16.48 -3.59 11.26
N PRO A 336 15.21 -4.00 11.08
CA PRO A 336 14.83 -5.14 10.24
C PRO A 336 15.44 -5.11 8.83
N LEU A 337 15.35 -3.98 8.14
CA LEU A 337 15.90 -3.83 6.79
C LEU A 337 17.42 -4.01 6.78
N SER A 338 18.14 -3.33 7.68
CA SER A 338 19.62 -3.39 7.73
C SER A 338 20.11 -4.79 8.08
N LYS A 339 19.45 -5.48 9.02
CA LYS A 339 19.80 -6.87 9.39
C LYS A 339 19.58 -7.83 8.23
N THR A 340 18.46 -7.68 7.51
CA THR A 340 18.14 -8.53 6.35
C THR A 340 19.16 -8.34 5.24
N LEU A 341 19.42 -7.09 4.85
CA LEU A 341 20.41 -6.78 3.82
C LEU A 341 21.80 -7.26 4.22
N GLY A 342 22.22 -7.01 5.46
CA GLY A 342 23.52 -7.47 5.96
C GLY A 342 23.65 -8.99 5.95
N LEU A 343 22.61 -9.73 6.36
CA LEU A 343 22.63 -11.19 6.33
C LEU A 343 22.72 -11.73 4.90
N VAL A 344 21.92 -11.18 3.97
CA VAL A 344 21.97 -11.56 2.54
C VAL A 344 23.35 -11.27 1.94
N MET A 345 23.97 -10.14 2.26
CA MET A 345 25.33 -9.81 1.78
C MET A 345 26.39 -10.80 2.31
N LEU A 346 26.19 -11.35 3.51
CA LEU A 346 27.11 -12.32 4.10
C LEU A 346 26.90 -13.74 3.58
N THR A 347 25.63 -14.16 3.38
CA THR A 347 25.32 -15.54 3.00
C THR A 347 25.25 -15.76 1.49
N GLU A 348 24.80 -14.75 0.74
CA GLU A 348 24.53 -14.84 -0.71
C GLU A 348 25.16 -13.66 -1.49
N PRO A 349 26.47 -13.40 -1.37
CA PRO A 349 27.10 -12.19 -1.94
C PRO A 349 26.97 -12.07 -3.46
N LEU A 350 26.87 -13.19 -4.18
CA LEU A 350 26.71 -13.20 -5.63
C LEU A 350 25.36 -12.62 -6.08
N ILE A 351 24.31 -12.72 -5.24
CA ILE A 351 22.98 -12.21 -5.56
C ILE A 351 22.98 -10.69 -5.74
N ILE A 352 23.89 -9.99 -5.05
CA ILE A 352 24.03 -8.53 -5.14
C ILE A 352 24.36 -8.10 -6.57
N THR A 353 25.25 -8.82 -7.24
CA THR A 353 25.61 -8.50 -8.64
C THR A 353 24.41 -8.62 -9.57
N SER A 354 23.57 -9.64 -9.34
CA SER A 354 22.32 -9.85 -10.09
C SER A 354 21.27 -8.79 -9.74
N ILE A 355 21.16 -8.36 -8.48
CA ILE A 355 20.31 -7.22 -8.10
C ILE A 355 20.74 -5.96 -8.86
N PHE A 356 22.04 -5.64 -8.90
CA PHE A 356 22.55 -4.47 -9.63
C PHE A 356 22.20 -4.52 -11.12
N LYS A 357 22.34 -5.69 -11.75
CA LYS A 357 21.91 -5.93 -13.14
C LYS A 357 20.40 -5.78 -13.31
N GLN A 358 19.61 -6.31 -12.39
CA GLN A 358 18.16 -6.29 -12.44
C GLN A 358 17.59 -4.89 -12.25
N VAL A 359 18.01 -4.13 -11.24
CA VAL A 359 17.41 -2.82 -10.90
C VAL A 359 18.10 -1.66 -11.61
N GLY A 360 19.42 -1.75 -11.80
CA GLY A 360 20.27 -0.71 -12.37
C GLY A 360 20.82 0.27 -11.32
N ILE A 361 22.03 0.79 -11.58
CA ILE A 361 22.76 1.73 -10.68
C ILE A 361 21.93 2.99 -10.34
N PRO A 362 21.23 3.66 -11.29
CA PRO A 362 20.45 4.85 -10.94
C PRO A 362 19.37 4.60 -9.89
N VAL A 363 18.73 3.42 -9.91
CA VAL A 363 17.70 3.04 -8.94
C VAL A 363 18.31 2.83 -7.54
N LEU A 364 19.50 2.23 -7.47
CA LEU A 364 20.19 2.01 -6.20
C LEU A 364 20.67 3.32 -5.56
N LEU A 365 21.15 4.27 -6.37
CA LEU A 365 21.53 5.60 -5.88
C LEU A 365 20.32 6.36 -5.33
N ASP A 366 19.21 6.35 -6.05
CA ASP A 366 17.93 6.93 -5.60
C ASP A 366 17.48 6.30 -4.27
N TRP A 367 17.47 4.96 -4.21
CA TRP A 367 17.12 4.21 -3.01
C TRP A 367 18.04 4.51 -1.81
N SER A 368 19.34 4.71 -2.03
CA SER A 368 20.29 5.04 -0.97
C SER A 368 19.93 6.35 -0.25
N GLY A 369 19.38 7.33 -0.98
CA GLY A 369 18.85 8.57 -0.39
C GLY A 369 17.66 8.30 0.52
N HIS A 370 16.73 7.45 0.10
CA HIS A 370 15.59 7.04 0.93
C HIS A 370 16.02 6.24 2.17
N PHE A 371 17.02 5.36 2.02
CA PHE A 371 17.60 4.62 3.14
C PHE A 371 18.28 5.55 4.15
N PHE A 372 19.04 6.56 3.69
CA PHE A 372 19.60 7.59 4.58
C PHE A 372 18.51 8.37 5.31
N MET A 373 17.44 8.76 4.60
CA MET A 373 16.31 9.43 5.23
C MET A 373 15.57 8.55 6.24
N LEU A 374 15.53 7.23 6.02
CA LEU A 374 14.99 6.27 6.98
C LEU A 374 15.84 6.25 8.26
N ILE A 375 17.17 6.28 8.14
CA ILE A 375 18.09 6.44 9.29
C ILE A 375 17.77 7.74 10.02
N TYR A 376 17.73 8.85 9.29
CA TYR A 376 17.50 10.17 9.84
C TYR A 376 16.15 10.27 10.58
N TYR A 377 15.05 9.77 9.99
CA TYR A 377 13.73 9.76 10.61
C TYR A 377 13.69 8.87 11.85
N THR A 378 14.38 7.72 11.81
CA THR A 378 14.50 6.83 12.98
C THR A 378 15.19 7.56 14.13
N LEU A 379 16.30 8.26 13.87
CA LEU A 379 17.01 9.05 14.88
C LEU A 379 16.17 10.20 15.42
N LEU A 380 15.51 10.96 14.55
CA LEU A 380 14.65 12.06 14.94
C LEU A 380 13.47 11.58 15.80
N SER A 381 12.79 10.51 15.38
CA SER A 381 11.67 9.95 16.15
C SER A 381 12.10 9.34 17.47
N THR A 382 13.31 8.78 17.56
CA THR A 382 13.80 8.12 18.79
C THR A 382 14.35 9.13 19.80
N PHE A 383 15.09 10.15 19.32
CA PHE A 383 15.86 11.04 20.19
C PHE A 383 15.33 12.47 20.22
N ALA A 384 14.84 13.02 19.11
CA ALA A 384 14.38 14.41 19.05
C ALA A 384 12.90 14.56 19.43
N ASP A 385 12.02 13.67 18.95
CA ASP A 385 10.57 13.72 19.26
C ASP A 385 10.29 13.77 20.78
N PRO A 386 10.89 12.90 21.64
CA PRO A 386 10.61 12.94 23.08
C PRO A 386 11.00 14.25 23.76
N LEU A 387 11.96 14.99 23.19
CA LEU A 387 12.41 16.29 23.70
C LEU A 387 11.51 17.44 23.20
N ILE A 388 11.05 17.37 21.95
CA ILE A 388 10.26 18.44 21.31
C ILE A 388 8.78 18.33 21.66
N ARG A 389 8.23 17.11 21.75
CA ARG A 389 6.79 16.88 21.95
C ARG A 389 6.24 17.54 23.22
N PRO A 390 6.90 17.50 24.40
CA PRO A 390 6.43 18.19 25.59
C PRO A 390 6.41 19.73 25.41
N LEU A 391 7.42 20.27 24.73
CA LEU A 391 7.57 21.70 24.48
C LEU A 391 6.51 22.24 23.51
N SER A 392 6.00 21.39 22.60
CA SER A 392 4.99 21.78 21.61
C SER A 392 3.69 22.32 22.19
N SER A 393 3.41 22.01 23.46
CA SER A 393 2.22 22.49 24.17
C SER A 393 2.19 24.02 24.32
N ALA A 394 3.35 24.66 24.39
CA ALA A 394 3.52 26.11 24.55
C ALA A 394 3.51 26.89 23.23
N PHE A 395 3.48 26.21 22.08
CA PHE A 395 3.57 26.88 20.78
C PHE A 395 2.25 27.52 20.35
N PRO A 396 2.29 28.60 19.55
CA PRO A 396 1.10 29.14 18.87
C PRO A 396 0.38 28.04 18.06
N SER A 397 -0.93 28.20 17.85
CA SER A 397 -1.79 27.16 17.28
C SER A 397 -1.28 26.55 15.96
N LYS A 398 -0.88 27.39 14.99
CA LYS A 398 -0.36 26.93 13.69
C LYS A 398 0.95 26.18 13.83
N MET A 399 1.90 26.76 14.57
CA MET A 399 3.21 26.13 14.82
C MET A 399 3.06 24.81 15.59
N LYS A 400 2.13 24.74 16.55
CA LYS A 400 1.81 23.50 17.26
C LYS A 400 1.28 22.42 16.31
N TYR A 401 0.38 22.77 15.39
CA TYR A 401 -0.12 21.85 14.37
C TYR A 401 1.02 21.35 13.47
N GLU A 402 1.85 22.26 12.95
CA GLU A 402 2.99 21.93 12.08
C GLU A 402 3.99 21.00 12.76
N TRP A 403 4.40 21.30 14.00
CA TRP A 403 5.27 20.44 14.77
C TRP A 403 4.65 19.07 15.01
N LYS A 404 3.37 19.01 15.39
CA LYS A 404 2.70 17.73 15.60
C LYS A 404 2.68 16.86 14.34
N ARG A 405 2.43 17.45 13.16
CA ARG A 405 2.49 16.74 11.88
C ARG A 405 3.91 16.27 11.54
N ASN A 406 4.93 17.09 11.77
CA ASN A 406 6.32 16.73 11.51
C ASN A 406 6.79 15.58 12.41
N LEU A 407 6.44 15.63 13.70
CA LEU A 407 6.73 14.56 14.65
C LEU A 407 6.06 13.23 14.23
N GLU A 408 4.82 13.27 13.76
CA GLU A 408 4.16 12.10 13.16
C GLU A 408 4.85 11.62 11.89
N ALA A 409 5.27 12.53 11.01
CA ALA A 409 6.01 12.18 9.80
C ALA A 409 7.27 11.39 10.14
N TRP A 410 8.01 11.78 11.18
CA TRP A 410 9.18 11.04 11.64
C TRP A 410 8.82 9.64 12.14
N LYS A 411 7.81 9.53 13.02
CA LYS A 411 7.37 8.24 13.59
C LYS A 411 6.87 7.28 12.50
N TYR A 412 5.90 7.70 11.70
CA TYR A 412 5.28 6.87 10.67
C TYR A 412 6.22 6.62 9.49
N GLY A 413 7.00 7.63 9.09
CA GLY A 413 7.98 7.51 8.03
C GLY A 413 9.18 6.62 8.39
N ALA A 414 9.46 6.44 9.69
CA ALA A 414 10.42 5.45 10.18
C ALA A 414 9.82 4.05 10.42
N GLY A 415 8.49 3.90 10.30
CA GLY A 415 7.79 2.67 10.63
C GLY A 415 7.72 2.36 12.13
N LEU A 416 7.96 3.35 12.99
CA LEU A 416 7.96 3.20 14.46
C LEU A 416 6.56 3.33 15.08
N ASP A 417 5.52 3.43 14.24
CA ASP A 417 4.12 3.30 14.62
C ASP A 417 3.64 1.84 14.67
N TYR A 418 4.43 0.91 14.16
CA TYR A 418 4.19 -0.52 14.30
C TYR A 418 4.65 -1.03 15.66
N GLU A 419 3.78 -1.79 16.32
CA GLU A 419 4.04 -2.51 17.57
C GLU A 419 3.77 -4.00 17.31
N LEU A 420 4.64 -4.87 17.84
CA LEU A 420 4.66 -6.31 17.54
C LEU A 420 3.65 -7.13 18.35
#